data_AF-A0A6I5CL39-F1
#
_entry.id   AF-A0A6I5CL39-F1
#
_cell.length_a   1.000
_cell.length_b   1.000
_cell.length_c   1.000
_cell.angle_alpha   90.00
_cell.angle_beta   90.00
_cell.angle_gamma   90.00
#
_symmetry.space_group_name_H-M   'P 1'
#
loop_
_entity.id
_entity.type
_entity.pdbx_description
1 polymer ?
#
loop_
_entity_poly.entity_id
_entity_poly.type
_entity_poly.pdbx_seq_one_letter_code
_entity_poly.pdbx_strand_id
1 'polypeptide(L)' 'ADGPAVLGTGRAAPHGAPPAEDEHDALLRRLRELGELHRSGVLTEEEFALAKQAVLKRM' A
#
# COMPACT_ATOMS: atom_id res chain seq x y z
N ALA A 1 -28.19 -35.05 -11.27
CA ALA A 1 -27.53 -34.22 -12.29
C ALA A 1 -27.66 -32.79 -11.80
N ASP A 2 -26.67 -32.26 -11.12
CA ASP A 2 -25.42 -31.69 -11.66
C ASP A 2 -25.54 -30.18 -11.45
N GLY A 3 -24.78 -29.67 -10.49
CA GLY A 3 -24.68 -28.24 -10.25
C GLY A 3 -23.45 -27.70 -10.98
N PRO A 4 -23.48 -26.48 -11.52
CA PRO A 4 -22.29 -25.72 -11.78
C PRO A 4 -22.17 -24.63 -10.70
N ALA A 5 -21.13 -24.69 -9.88
CA ALA A 5 -19.80 -24.17 -10.17
C ALA A 5 -19.62 -22.81 -9.51
N VAL A 6 -18.98 -22.85 -8.35
CA VAL A 6 -18.26 -21.72 -7.79
C VAL A 6 -17.26 -21.22 -8.83
N LEU A 7 -17.50 -20.06 -9.41
CA LEU A 7 -16.46 -19.31 -10.10
C LEU A 7 -15.87 -18.32 -9.10
N GLY A 8 -14.91 -18.84 -8.32
CA GLY A 8 -13.82 -18.01 -7.86
C GLY A 8 -13.00 -17.58 -9.07
N THR A 9 -13.22 -16.35 -9.53
CA THR A 9 -12.30 -15.66 -10.42
C THR A 9 -11.49 -14.66 -9.61
N GLY A 10 -10.39 -15.18 -9.07
CA GLY A 10 -9.25 -14.33 -8.77
C GLY A 10 -8.71 -13.76 -10.07
N ARG A 11 -8.67 -12.43 -10.15
CA ARG A 11 -7.57 -11.67 -10.75
C ARG A 11 -7.74 -10.25 -10.23
N ALA A 12 -7.06 -9.93 -9.13
CA ALA A 12 -6.65 -8.55 -8.91
C ALA A 12 -5.90 -8.16 -10.20
N ALA A 13 -6.54 -7.33 -11.02
CA ALA A 13 -5.96 -6.86 -12.25
C ALA A 13 -4.64 -6.16 -11.87
N PRO A 14 -3.51 -6.45 -12.55
CA PRO A 14 -2.44 -5.48 -12.58
C PRO A 14 -2.98 -4.34 -13.44
N HIS A 15 -3.62 -3.36 -12.81
CA HIS A 15 -3.82 -2.09 -13.47
C HIS A 15 -2.42 -1.54 -13.70
N GLY A 16 -1.95 -1.65 -14.94
CA GLY A 16 -0.94 -0.74 -15.46
C GLY A 16 -1.59 0.63 -15.52
N ALA A 17 -1.58 1.32 -14.38
CA ALA A 17 -1.93 2.71 -14.32
C ALA A 17 -0.76 3.51 -14.95
N PRO A 18 -0.98 4.73 -15.46
CA PRO A 18 0.11 5.59 -15.87
C PRO A 18 1.13 5.74 -14.72
N PRO A 19 2.43 5.94 -15.00
CA PRO A 19 3.50 5.87 -13.99
C PRO A 19 3.26 6.76 -12.76
N ALA A 20 2.52 7.86 -12.90
CA ALA A 20 2.17 8.76 -11.79
C ALA A 20 1.10 8.20 -10.82
N GLU A 21 0.17 7.37 -11.30
CA GLU A 21 -0.84 6.72 -10.46
C GLU A 21 -0.23 5.56 -9.66
N ASP A 22 0.65 4.78 -10.28
CA ASP A 22 1.41 3.72 -9.61
C ASP A 22 2.32 4.30 -8.51
N GLU A 23 2.91 5.46 -8.75
CA GLU A 23 3.74 6.19 -7.80
C GLU A 23 2.93 6.69 -6.60
N HIS A 24 1.74 7.24 -6.84
CA HIS A 24 0.81 7.62 -5.78
C HIS A 24 0.37 6.43 -4.94
N ASP A 25 0.01 5.31 -5.57
CA ASP A 25 -0.37 4.08 -4.89
C ASP A 25 0.79 3.48 -4.09
N ALA A 26 2.01 3.52 -4.62
CA ALA A 26 3.22 3.13 -3.91
C ALA A 26 3.47 4.01 -2.68
N LEU A 27 3.30 5.33 -2.81
CA LEU A 27 3.37 6.28 -1.70
C LEU A 27 2.32 5.95 -0.63
N LEU A 28 1.06 5.75 -1.00
CA LEU A 28 -0.01 5.41 -0.05
C LEU A 28 0.24 4.07 0.66
N ARG A 29 0.77 3.07 -0.05
CA ARG A 29 1.20 1.80 0.57
C ARG A 29 2.31 2.02 1.59
N ARG A 30 3.34 2.80 1.23
CA ARG A 30 4.46 3.11 2.12
C ARG A 30 4.05 3.88 3.37
N LEU A 31 3.13 4.84 3.23
CA LEU A 31 2.57 5.59 4.36
C LEU A 31 1.75 4.70 5.30
N ARG A 32 0.99 3.74 4.75
CA ARG A 32 0.27 2.75 5.57
C ARG A 32 1.22 1.87 6.38
N GLU A 33 2.27 1.34 5.75
CA GLU A 33 3.29 0.54 6.43
C GLU A 33 3.96 1.30 7.58
N LEU A 34 4.37 2.56 7.37
CA LEU A 34 4.93 3.40 8.42
C LEU A 34 3.94 3.63 9.57
N GLY A 35 2.66 3.82 9.25
CA GLY A 35 1.61 3.99 10.24
C GLY A 35 1.38 2.75 11.10
N GLU A 36 1.48 1.54 10.53
CA GLU A 36 1.41 0.30 11.31
C GLU A 36 2.62 0.14 12.23
N LEU A 37 3.82 0.45 11.75
CA LEU A 37 5.04 0.41 12.56
C LEU A 37 4.94 1.37 13.77
N HIS A 38 4.45 2.59 13.54
CA HIS A 38 4.24 3.54 14.63
C HIS A 38 3.14 3.08 15.61
N ARG A 39 1.99 2.59 15.12
CA ARG A 39 0.92 2.04 15.97
C ARG A 39 1.36 0.82 16.79
N SER A 40 2.25 0.00 16.24
CA SER A 40 2.83 -1.13 16.94
C SER A 40 3.91 -0.74 17.97
N GLY A 41 4.27 0.56 18.05
CA GLY A 41 5.28 1.08 18.96
C GLY A 41 6.72 0.83 18.52
N VAL A 42 6.95 0.42 17.27
CA VAL A 42 8.29 0.19 16.70
C VAL A 42 8.97 1.52 16.36
N LEU A 43 8.19 2.53 15.94
CA LEU A 43 8.66 3.89 15.67
C LEU A 43 8.07 4.86 16.67
N THR A 44 8.90 5.76 17.21
CA THR A 44 8.39 6.92 17.95
C THR A 44 7.67 7.90 17.02
N GLU A 45 6.95 8.86 17.59
CA GLU A 45 6.30 9.93 16.82
C GLU A 45 7.33 10.71 15.99
N GLU A 46 8.51 11.02 16.56
CA GLU A 46 9.59 11.72 15.88
C GLU A 46 10.17 10.90 14.72
N GLU A 47 10.41 9.61 14.93
CA GLU A 47 10.92 8.70 13.89
C GLU A 47 9.91 8.54 12.75
N PHE A 48 8.62 8.41 13.09
CA PHE A 48 7.53 8.35 12.13
C PHE A 48 7.45 9.64 11.29
N ALA A 49 7.54 10.81 11.92
CA ALA A 49 7.52 12.10 11.23
C ALA A 49 8.69 12.24 10.25
N LEU A 50 9.91 11.87 10.66
CA LEU A 50 11.09 11.90 9.80
C LEU A 50 10.98 10.93 8.61
N ALA A 51 10.52 9.71 8.86
CA ALA A 51 10.34 8.70 7.82
C ALA A 51 9.26 9.12 6.80
N LYS A 52 8.14 9.66 7.27
CA LYS A 52 7.07 10.20 6.42
C LYS A 52 7.58 11.35 5.52
N GLN A 53 8.38 12.27 6.07
CA GLN A 53 8.97 13.34 5.27
C GLN A 53 9.96 12.82 4.22
N ALA A 54 10.78 11.83 4.56
CA ALA A 54 11.72 11.22 3.61
C ALA A 54 10.99 10.52 2.45
N VAL A 55 9.87 9.86 2.74
CA VAL A 55 9.02 9.21 1.73
C VAL A 55 8.36 10.25 0.81
N LEU A 56 7.82 11.34 1.36
CA LEU A 56 7.20 12.41 0.57
C LEU A 56 8.19 13.19 -0.30
N LYS A 57 9.47 13.27 0.10
CA LYS A 57 10.54 13.98 -0.64
C LYS A 57 11.21 13.13 -1.74
N ARG A 58 10.92 11.83 -1.82
CA ARG A 58 11.65 10.89 -2.70
C ARG A 58 10.98 10.66 -4.07
N MET A 59 9.83 11.27 -4.29
CA MET A 59 9.10 11.32 -5.56
C MET A 59 9.33 12.72 -6.14
#